data_AF-A0A9W8XVW4-F1
#
_entry.id   AF-A0A9W8XVW4-F1
#
_cell.length_a   1.000
_cell.length_b   1.000
_cell.length_c   1.000
_cell.angle_alpha   90.00
_cell.angle_beta   90.00
_cell.angle_gamma   90.00
#
_symmetry.space_group_name_H-M   'P 1'
#
loop_
_entity.id
_entity.type
_entity.pdbx_description
1 polymer ?
#
loop_
_entity_poly.entity_id
_entity_poly.type
_entity_poly.pdbx_seq_one_letter_code
_entity_poly.pdbx_strand_id
1 'polypeptide(L)'
;MKDVYTKFGLEATTQDFIGHAMALYTTDDYINAKGRVHETLERIKLYATSMSRYGKSPYIYPLYGLGELPQGFARLSAIYGGTYMLNTDVDEFLEEGGKVVGIKATMKHDDGPGMKFETKAKRILADPSYFPGKVRVTGYLIKAIYILKHPIPNTQDSDSLQLIIPQSQVGRKNDIYIAVVGSAHNVCPKGYYIAIVSTIAENDANPHEELAPGVDRLGSKPLETFQGSPIPLYEPVESGENDNVFISKSYDATSHFETTTDDIKDIYQRVEGKPLVVAGLREGTFNVEQ
;
A
#
# COMPACT_ATOMS: atom_id res chain seq x y z
N MET A 1 -20.39 12.90 -5.64
CA MET A 1 -21.08 11.71 -6.19
C MET A 1 -22.57 11.63 -5.84
N LYS A 2 -23.02 12.23 -4.73
CA LYS A 2 -24.43 12.24 -4.29
C LYS A 2 -25.46 12.51 -5.39
N ASP A 3 -25.25 13.56 -6.19
CA ASP A 3 -26.20 13.93 -7.25
C ASP A 3 -26.26 12.89 -8.37
N VAL A 4 -25.14 12.23 -8.66
CA VAL A 4 -25.06 11.14 -9.64
C VAL A 4 -25.87 9.95 -9.14
N TYR A 5 -25.63 9.50 -7.91
CA TYR A 5 -26.38 8.40 -7.30
C TYR A 5 -27.88 8.69 -7.23
N THR A 6 -28.24 9.92 -6.82
CA THR A 6 -29.65 10.36 -6.77
C THR A 6 -30.29 10.35 -8.16
N LYS A 7 -29.59 10.85 -9.19
CA LYS A 7 -30.07 10.89 -10.57
C LYS A 7 -30.37 9.49 -11.12
N PHE A 8 -29.56 8.50 -10.77
CA PHE A 8 -29.75 7.11 -11.21
C PHE A 8 -30.59 6.27 -10.23
N GLY A 9 -31.08 6.85 -9.13
CA GLY A 9 -31.92 6.15 -8.16
C GLY A 9 -31.23 4.98 -7.46
N LEU A 10 -29.91 5.08 -7.22
CA LEU A 10 -29.15 3.97 -6.62
C LEU A 10 -29.43 3.88 -5.11
N GLU A 11 -29.78 2.68 -4.64
CA GLU A 11 -29.98 2.41 -3.21
C GLU A 11 -28.66 2.42 -2.43
N ALA A 12 -28.73 2.62 -1.10
CA ALA A 12 -27.55 2.75 -0.25
C ALA A 12 -26.56 1.57 -0.38
N THR A 13 -27.06 0.33 -0.42
CA THR A 13 -26.23 -0.87 -0.60
C THR A 13 -25.51 -0.90 -1.95
N THR A 14 -26.12 -0.34 -2.99
CA THR A 14 -25.50 -0.21 -4.32
C THR A 14 -24.44 0.90 -4.30
N GLN A 15 -24.69 2.00 -3.58
CA GLN A 15 -23.72 3.07 -3.39
C GLN A 15 -22.48 2.55 -2.63
N ASP A 16 -22.68 1.78 -1.55
CA ASP A 16 -21.60 1.14 -0.78
C ASP A 16 -20.73 0.27 -1.69
N PHE A 17 -21.36 -0.60 -2.49
CA PHE A 17 -20.64 -1.46 -3.43
C PHE A 17 -19.84 -0.65 -4.47
N ILE A 18 -20.45 0.37 -5.08
CA ILE A 18 -19.77 1.19 -6.10
C ILE A 18 -18.62 2.00 -5.46
N GLY A 19 -18.84 2.61 -4.30
CA GLY A 19 -17.85 3.44 -3.61
C GLY A 19 -16.67 2.65 -3.09
N HIS A 20 -16.95 1.57 -2.37
CA HIS A 20 -15.93 0.84 -1.60
C HIS A 20 -15.37 -0.35 -2.37
N ALA A 21 -16.17 -1.06 -3.16
CA ALA A 21 -15.70 -2.25 -3.87
C ALA A 21 -15.22 -1.97 -5.30
N MET A 22 -15.77 -0.95 -5.98
CA MET A 22 -15.35 -0.57 -7.33
C MET A 22 -14.41 0.65 -7.35
N ALA A 23 -14.82 1.76 -6.73
CA ALA A 23 -14.01 2.98 -6.67
C ALA A 23 -12.92 2.94 -5.58
N LEU A 24 -12.99 1.93 -4.70
CA LEU A 24 -12.00 1.63 -3.66
C LEU A 24 -11.72 2.82 -2.73
N TYR A 25 -12.76 3.59 -2.42
CA TYR A 25 -12.69 4.55 -1.33
C TYR A 25 -12.75 3.82 0.02
N THR A 26 -12.01 4.33 1.00
CA THR A 26 -11.99 3.81 2.38
C THR A 26 -13.06 4.48 3.25
N THR A 27 -13.56 5.65 2.84
CA THR A 27 -14.57 6.47 3.53
C THR A 27 -15.61 7.05 2.57
N ASP A 28 -16.76 7.44 3.10
CA ASP A 28 -17.86 8.06 2.35
C ASP A 28 -17.64 9.55 2.00
N ASP A 29 -16.47 10.12 2.31
CA ASP A 29 -16.19 11.54 2.09
C ASP A 29 -16.31 11.93 0.61
N TYR A 30 -16.03 11.00 -0.31
CA TYR A 30 -16.16 11.18 -1.76
C TYR A 30 -17.60 11.47 -2.21
N ILE A 31 -18.61 11.06 -1.43
CA ILE A 31 -20.03 11.25 -1.77
C ILE A 31 -20.35 12.74 -1.87
N ASN A 32 -19.88 13.51 -0.88
CA ASN A 32 -20.17 14.94 -0.73
C ASN A 32 -19.02 15.85 -1.21
N ALA A 33 -17.86 15.29 -1.59
CA ALA A 33 -16.73 16.06 -2.10
C ALA A 33 -17.08 16.81 -3.40
N LYS A 34 -17.04 18.14 -3.34
CA LYS A 34 -17.31 19.02 -4.49
C LYS A 34 -16.20 18.87 -5.54
N GLY A 35 -16.59 18.76 -6.81
CA GLY A 35 -15.64 18.71 -7.94
C GLY A 35 -14.93 17.36 -8.15
N ARG A 36 -15.14 16.36 -7.29
CA ARG A 36 -14.45 15.05 -7.38
C ARG A 36 -15.21 13.96 -8.15
N VAL A 37 -16.32 14.30 -8.80
CA VAL A 37 -17.12 13.33 -9.57
C VAL A 37 -16.28 12.68 -10.67
N HIS A 38 -15.46 13.46 -11.38
CA HIS A 38 -14.60 12.92 -12.44
C HIS A 38 -13.60 11.90 -11.90
N GLU A 39 -12.96 12.18 -10.76
CA GLU A 39 -12.03 11.26 -10.10
C GLU A 39 -12.71 9.93 -9.74
N THR A 40 -13.91 9.97 -9.14
CA THR A 40 -14.66 8.75 -8.82
C THR A 40 -15.04 7.97 -10.07
N LEU A 41 -15.44 8.64 -11.16
CA LEU A 41 -15.75 7.97 -12.42
C LEU A 41 -14.53 7.31 -13.05
N GLU A 42 -13.36 7.95 -12.99
CA GLU A 42 -12.11 7.35 -13.49
C GLU A 42 -11.69 6.14 -12.66
N ARG A 43 -11.86 6.16 -11.32
CA ARG A 43 -11.64 4.98 -10.45
C ARG A 43 -12.56 3.81 -10.83
N ILE A 44 -13.85 4.08 -11.03
CA ILE A 44 -14.83 3.06 -11.46
C ILE A 44 -14.47 2.50 -12.84
N LYS A 45 -14.07 3.37 -13.77
CA LYS A 45 -13.64 2.96 -15.11
C LYS A 45 -12.39 2.10 -15.04
N LEU A 46 -11.39 2.49 -14.23
CA LEU A 46 -10.18 1.70 -14.00
C LEU A 46 -10.50 0.30 -13.50
N TYR A 47 -11.41 0.16 -12.53
CA TYR A 47 -11.89 -1.14 -12.06
C TYR A 47 -12.48 -1.95 -13.21
N ALA A 48 -13.42 -1.38 -13.97
CA ALA A 48 -14.11 -2.07 -15.06
C ALA A 48 -13.15 -2.50 -16.20
N THR A 49 -12.19 -1.64 -16.56
CA THR A 49 -11.15 -1.94 -17.55
C THR A 49 -10.20 -3.03 -17.05
N SER A 50 -9.78 -2.97 -15.77
CA SER A 50 -8.90 -3.99 -15.17
C SER A 50 -9.59 -5.35 -15.09
N MET A 51 -10.88 -5.35 -14.75
CA MET A 51 -11.73 -6.53 -14.72
C MET A 51 -11.86 -7.15 -16.11
N SER A 52 -12.15 -6.33 -17.12
CA SER A 52 -12.25 -6.77 -18.52
C SER A 52 -10.96 -7.40 -19.06
N ARG A 53 -9.79 -7.00 -18.53
CA ARG A 53 -8.49 -7.50 -19.00
C ARG A 53 -8.19 -8.94 -18.58
N TYR A 54 -8.58 -9.34 -17.36
CA TYR A 54 -8.21 -10.65 -16.80
C TYR A 54 -9.41 -11.56 -16.45
N GLY A 55 -10.63 -11.03 -16.51
CA GLY A 55 -11.88 -11.80 -16.50
C GLY A 55 -12.34 -12.38 -15.16
N LYS A 56 -11.46 -12.58 -14.16
CA LYS A 56 -11.84 -13.09 -12.82
C LYS A 56 -11.90 -12.03 -11.72
N SER A 57 -10.91 -11.14 -11.67
CA SER A 57 -10.88 -9.99 -10.76
C SER A 57 -10.07 -8.85 -11.43
N PRO A 58 -10.15 -7.61 -10.93
CA PRO A 58 -9.29 -6.52 -11.40
C PRO A 58 -7.88 -6.57 -10.80
N TYR A 59 -7.56 -7.60 -10.01
CA TYR A 59 -6.33 -7.69 -9.23
C TYR A 59 -5.34 -8.69 -9.81
N ILE A 60 -4.07 -8.35 -9.69
CA ILE A 60 -2.95 -9.26 -9.94
C ILE A 60 -2.07 -9.30 -8.69
N TYR A 61 -1.42 -10.44 -8.47
CA TYR A 61 -0.49 -10.61 -7.36
C TYR A 61 0.76 -11.34 -7.88
N PRO A 62 1.98 -10.85 -7.57
CA PRO A 62 3.21 -11.47 -8.04
C PRO A 62 3.39 -12.87 -7.45
N LEU A 63 3.87 -13.80 -8.29
CA LEU A 63 4.39 -15.08 -7.79
C LEU A 63 5.54 -14.79 -6.84
N TYR A 64 5.65 -15.58 -5.76
CA TYR A 64 6.60 -15.42 -4.65
C TYR A 64 6.35 -14.20 -3.76
N GLY A 65 5.30 -13.42 -4.01
CA GLY A 65 4.83 -12.36 -3.14
C GLY A 65 5.40 -10.98 -3.44
N LEU A 66 4.94 -10.00 -2.65
CA LEU A 66 5.21 -8.58 -2.89
C LEU A 66 6.69 -8.21 -2.80
N GLY A 67 7.53 -9.04 -2.19
CA GLY A 67 8.98 -8.84 -2.13
C GLY A 67 9.66 -8.82 -3.50
N GLU A 68 9.03 -9.39 -4.54
CA GLU A 68 9.57 -9.37 -5.90
C GLU A 68 9.49 -7.97 -6.54
N LEU A 69 8.55 -7.12 -6.12
CA LEU A 69 8.41 -5.76 -6.65
C LEU A 69 9.63 -4.88 -6.32
N PRO A 70 10.01 -4.67 -5.04
CA PRO A 70 11.20 -3.88 -4.71
C PRO A 70 12.48 -4.52 -5.26
N GLN A 71 12.59 -5.85 -5.29
CA GLN A 71 13.73 -6.53 -5.93
C GLN A 71 13.83 -6.20 -7.43
N GLY A 72 12.70 -6.23 -8.14
CA GLY A 72 12.63 -5.89 -9.56
C GLY A 72 13.06 -4.44 -9.83
N PHE A 73 12.56 -3.48 -9.04
CA PHE A 73 12.97 -2.07 -9.16
C PHE A 73 14.43 -1.84 -8.73
N ALA A 74 14.94 -2.55 -7.73
CA ALA A 74 16.34 -2.48 -7.34
C ALA A 74 17.26 -2.96 -8.47
N ARG A 75 16.91 -4.08 -9.11
CA ARG A 75 17.62 -4.56 -10.30
C ARG A 75 17.53 -3.57 -11.45
N LEU A 76 16.36 -3.00 -11.71
CA LEU A 76 16.19 -1.98 -12.75
C LEU A 76 17.14 -0.80 -12.50
N SER A 77 17.14 -0.25 -11.29
CA SER A 77 18.05 0.82 -10.89
C SER A 77 19.53 0.44 -11.07
N ALA A 78 19.93 -0.79 -10.71
CA ALA A 78 21.29 -1.27 -10.91
C ALA A 78 21.72 -1.36 -12.40
N ILE A 79 20.80 -1.72 -13.30
CA ILE A 79 21.06 -1.71 -14.75
C ILE A 79 21.41 -0.29 -15.24
N TYR A 80 20.82 0.74 -14.61
CA TYR A 80 21.08 2.14 -14.91
C TYR A 80 22.17 2.76 -14.01
N GLY A 81 22.98 1.94 -13.34
CA GLY A 81 24.16 2.37 -12.57
C GLY A 81 23.93 2.62 -11.08
N GLY A 82 22.74 2.30 -10.55
CA GLY A 82 22.46 2.33 -9.11
C GLY A 82 23.28 1.29 -8.34
N THR A 83 23.70 1.64 -7.12
CA THR A 83 24.37 0.71 -6.18
C THR A 83 23.51 0.55 -4.94
N TYR A 84 23.28 -0.69 -4.52
CA TYR A 84 22.47 -1.02 -3.34
C TYR A 84 23.37 -1.56 -2.23
N MET A 85 23.18 -1.04 -1.02
CA MET A 85 23.89 -1.48 0.18
C MET A 85 22.86 -1.91 1.22
N LEU A 86 22.86 -3.21 1.55
CA LEU A 86 22.09 -3.76 2.66
C LEU A 86 22.98 -3.91 3.89
N ASN A 87 22.38 -4.16 5.06
CA ASN A 87 23.12 -4.30 6.32
C ASN A 87 24.03 -3.08 6.61
N THR A 88 23.55 -1.89 6.26
CA THR A 88 24.29 -0.63 6.35
C THR A 88 23.46 0.37 7.14
N ASP A 89 23.97 0.77 8.30
CA ASP A 89 23.32 1.75 9.17
C ASP A 89 23.72 3.16 8.72
N VAL A 90 22.76 4.08 8.67
CA VAL A 90 23.04 5.51 8.48
C VAL A 90 23.32 6.11 9.85
N ASP A 91 24.56 6.54 10.08
CA ASP A 91 25.01 7.06 11.38
C ASP A 91 24.68 8.55 11.54
N GLU A 92 24.78 9.32 10.45
CA GLU A 92 24.62 10.77 10.46
C GLU A 92 24.15 11.30 9.10
N PHE A 93 23.20 12.24 9.10
CA PHE A 93 22.87 13.05 7.93
C PHE A 93 23.66 14.35 7.97
N LEU A 94 24.39 14.63 6.90
CA LEU A 94 25.23 15.82 6.79
C LEU A 94 24.40 16.99 6.26
N GLU A 95 24.44 18.12 6.96
CA GLU A 95 23.68 19.31 6.60
C GLU A 95 24.59 20.55 6.48
N GLU A 96 24.37 21.37 5.45
CA GLU A 96 24.99 22.68 5.27
C GLU A 96 23.89 23.71 4.97
N GLY A 97 23.83 24.79 5.75
CA GLY A 97 22.83 25.84 5.55
C GLY A 97 21.37 25.36 5.69
N GLY A 98 21.12 24.34 6.52
CA GLY A 98 19.79 23.75 6.72
C GLY A 98 19.34 22.79 5.62
N LYS A 99 20.24 22.43 4.69
CA LYS A 99 19.97 21.47 3.61
C LYS A 99 20.88 20.27 3.72
N VAL A 100 20.35 19.10 3.40
CA VAL A 100 21.14 17.88 3.35
C VAL A 100 22.13 17.91 2.19
N VAL A 101 23.37 17.49 2.47
CA VAL A 101 24.49 17.40 1.52
C VAL A 101 25.14 16.01 1.47
N GLY A 102 24.73 15.08 2.33
CA GLY A 102 25.28 13.73 2.34
C GLY A 102 24.89 12.91 3.56
N ILE A 103 25.54 11.75 3.70
CA ILE A 103 25.39 10.83 4.83
C ILE A 103 26.76 10.29 5.27
N LYS A 104 26.87 9.93 6.54
CA LYS A 104 27.85 8.96 7.04
C LYS A 104 27.13 7.66 7.36
N ALA A 105 27.73 6.55 6.99
CA ALA A 105 27.14 5.24 7.17
C ALA A 105 28.19 4.19 7.54
N THR A 106 27.73 3.14 8.20
CA THR A 106 28.54 1.98 8.60
C THR A 106 27.94 0.72 8.00
N MET A 107 28.65 0.08 7.08
CA MET A 107 28.31 -1.24 6.56
C MET A 107 28.78 -2.31 7.52
N LYS A 108 27.87 -3.16 8.02
CA LYS A 108 28.19 -4.27 8.91
C LYS A 108 28.79 -5.44 8.13
N HIS A 109 29.77 -6.10 8.72
CA HIS A 109 30.31 -7.38 8.27
C HIS A 109 30.03 -8.43 9.33
N ASP A 110 29.68 -9.65 8.90
CA ASP A 110 29.36 -10.74 9.84
C ASP A 110 30.57 -11.14 10.70
N ASP A 111 31.79 -10.99 10.17
CA ASP A 111 33.03 -11.47 10.80
C ASP A 111 34.10 -10.39 11.06
N GLY A 112 33.74 -9.10 11.23
CA GLY A 112 34.75 -8.07 11.48
C GLY A 112 34.25 -6.65 11.73
N PRO A 113 35.17 -5.69 11.98
CA PRO A 113 34.80 -4.29 12.14
C PRO A 113 34.18 -3.78 10.83
N GLY A 114 32.97 -3.23 10.92
CA GLY A 114 32.23 -2.69 9.79
C GLY A 114 32.97 -1.58 9.05
N MET A 115 32.66 -1.39 7.77
CA MET A 115 33.24 -0.34 6.94
C MET A 115 32.48 0.97 7.13
N LYS A 116 33.14 2.00 7.65
CA LYS A 116 32.59 3.35 7.71
C LYS A 116 32.90 4.11 6.43
N PHE A 117 31.93 4.84 5.91
CA PHE A 117 32.11 5.69 4.75
C PHE A 117 31.21 6.93 4.81
N GLU A 118 31.55 7.90 3.98
CA GLU A 118 30.77 9.11 3.78
C GLU A 118 30.41 9.24 2.30
N THR A 119 29.20 9.71 1.99
CA THR A 119 28.74 9.94 0.62
C THR A 119 28.01 11.25 0.53
N LYS A 120 28.34 12.05 -0.50
CA LYS A 120 27.67 13.31 -0.79
C LYS A 120 26.46 13.09 -1.68
N ALA A 121 25.37 13.76 -1.36
CA ALA A 121 24.13 13.72 -2.12
C ALA A 121 23.46 15.09 -2.10
N LYS A 122 22.87 15.51 -3.24
CA LYS A 122 22.14 16.78 -3.32
C LYS A 122 20.73 16.69 -2.73
N ARG A 123 20.19 15.47 -2.64
CA ARG A 123 18.82 15.14 -2.24
C ARG A 123 18.82 13.77 -1.58
N ILE A 124 17.94 13.57 -0.60
CA ILE A 124 17.69 12.27 0.00
C ILE A 124 16.21 11.94 -0.15
N LEU A 125 15.94 10.72 -0.61
CA LEU A 125 14.62 10.10 -0.55
C LEU A 125 14.66 9.05 0.55
N ALA A 126 13.69 9.05 1.45
CA ALA A 126 13.67 8.13 2.59
C ALA A 126 12.25 7.77 3.01
N ASP A 127 12.10 6.66 3.70
CA ASP A 127 10.87 6.38 4.44
C ASP A 127 10.89 7.10 5.82
N PRO A 128 9.73 7.20 6.49
CA PRO A 128 9.59 7.92 7.76
C PRO A 128 10.59 7.54 8.87
N SER A 129 11.07 6.30 8.90
CA SER A 129 11.93 5.81 9.99
C SER A 129 13.30 6.50 10.06
N TYR A 130 13.79 7.03 8.93
CA TYR A 130 15.07 7.73 8.87
C TYR A 130 14.99 9.17 9.39
N PHE A 131 13.78 9.77 9.44
CA PHE A 131 13.58 11.16 9.85
C PHE A 131 12.36 11.31 10.79
N PRO A 132 12.38 10.70 11.99
CA PRO A 132 11.23 10.72 12.91
C PRO A 132 10.81 12.13 13.34
N GLY A 133 11.73 13.11 13.32
CA GLY A 133 11.43 14.52 13.63
C GLY A 133 10.81 15.33 12.48
N LYS A 134 10.70 14.76 11.26
CA LYS A 134 10.16 15.42 10.06
C LYS A 134 8.86 14.77 9.56
N VAL A 135 8.25 13.93 10.39
CA VAL A 135 7.01 13.22 10.09
C VAL A 135 6.00 13.39 11.21
N ARG A 136 4.72 13.20 10.91
CA ARG A 136 3.65 13.13 11.90
C ARG A 136 2.84 11.86 11.75
N VAL A 137 2.30 11.37 12.85
CA VAL A 137 1.38 10.23 12.86
C VAL A 137 0.01 10.67 12.33
N THR A 138 -0.54 9.93 11.37
CA THR A 138 -1.87 10.18 10.77
C THR A 138 -2.93 9.18 11.22
N GLY A 139 -2.51 8.07 11.79
CA GLY A 139 -3.37 7.01 12.31
C GLY A 139 -2.57 5.77 12.66
N TYR A 140 -3.26 4.69 13.01
CA TYR A 140 -2.66 3.41 13.32
C TYR A 140 -3.28 2.32 12.46
N LEU A 141 -2.44 1.57 11.74
CA LEU A 141 -2.84 0.38 11.00
C LEU A 141 -2.86 -0.83 11.94
N ILE A 142 -3.99 -1.53 11.98
CA ILE A 142 -4.09 -2.83 12.62
C ILE A 142 -4.07 -3.88 11.53
N LYS A 143 -3.19 -4.86 11.66
CA LYS A 143 -3.06 -5.97 10.71
C LYS A 143 -2.78 -7.26 11.45
N ALA A 144 -3.48 -8.32 11.07
CA ALA A 144 -3.21 -9.68 11.53
C ALA A 144 -3.11 -10.63 10.34
N ILE A 145 -2.21 -11.60 10.47
CA ILE A 145 -1.95 -12.63 9.45
C ILE A 145 -2.40 -13.97 10.01
N TYR A 146 -3.24 -14.66 9.25
CA TYR A 146 -3.84 -15.93 9.62
C TYR A 146 -3.41 -17.01 8.63
N ILE A 147 -2.91 -18.12 9.16
CA ILE A 147 -2.59 -19.30 8.36
C ILE A 147 -3.77 -20.25 8.41
N LEU A 148 -4.34 -20.58 7.25
CA LEU A 148 -5.50 -21.45 7.12
C LEU A 148 -5.14 -22.75 6.40
N LYS A 149 -5.86 -23.83 6.69
CA LYS A 149 -5.76 -25.14 6.00
C LYS A 149 -6.93 -25.43 5.05
N HIS A 150 -7.72 -24.42 4.75
CA HIS A 150 -8.90 -24.50 3.91
C HIS A 150 -9.12 -23.16 3.19
N PRO A 151 -9.80 -23.14 2.04
CA PRO A 151 -10.21 -21.90 1.40
C PRO A 151 -11.26 -21.16 2.23
N ILE A 152 -11.46 -19.88 1.94
CA ILE A 152 -12.47 -19.05 2.60
C ILE A 152 -13.88 -19.55 2.22
N PRO A 153 -14.81 -19.74 3.18
CA PRO A 153 -16.17 -20.17 2.87
C PRO A 153 -16.89 -19.21 1.91
N ASN A 154 -17.78 -19.75 1.07
CA ASN A 154 -18.57 -19.00 0.08
C ASN A 154 -17.75 -18.28 -1.01
N THR A 155 -16.55 -18.79 -1.32
CA THR A 155 -15.66 -18.17 -2.34
C THR A 155 -15.34 -19.11 -3.50
N GLN A 156 -16.12 -20.19 -3.66
CA GLN A 156 -15.93 -21.20 -4.71
C GLN A 156 -14.51 -21.80 -4.68
N ASP A 157 -13.99 -22.03 -3.47
CA ASP A 157 -12.65 -22.57 -3.21
C ASP A 157 -11.50 -21.79 -3.88
N SER A 158 -11.65 -20.46 -3.99
CA SER A 158 -10.65 -19.61 -4.66
C SER A 158 -9.27 -19.67 -3.97
N ASP A 159 -8.21 -19.80 -4.77
CA ASP A 159 -6.82 -19.79 -4.31
C ASP A 159 -6.32 -18.41 -3.86
N SER A 160 -6.97 -17.35 -4.32
CA SER A 160 -6.75 -15.99 -3.87
C SER A 160 -8.02 -15.17 -4.02
N LEU A 161 -8.13 -14.12 -3.20
CA LEU A 161 -9.24 -13.19 -3.29
C LEU A 161 -8.92 -11.90 -2.54
N GLN A 162 -9.78 -10.91 -2.76
CA GLN A 162 -9.90 -9.75 -1.91
C GLN A 162 -11.35 -9.66 -1.44
N LEU A 163 -11.56 -9.51 -0.13
CA LEU A 163 -12.85 -9.12 0.44
C LEU A 163 -12.71 -7.72 1.03
N ILE A 164 -13.75 -6.93 0.81
CA ILE A 164 -13.90 -5.60 1.38
C ILE A 164 -15.17 -5.64 2.21
N ILE A 165 -15.07 -5.25 3.48
CA ILE A 165 -16.21 -5.06 4.36
C ILE A 165 -16.38 -3.54 4.51
N PRO A 166 -17.36 -2.94 3.80
CA PRO A 166 -17.61 -1.51 3.91
C PRO A 166 -17.93 -1.13 5.36
N GLN A 167 -17.41 0.02 5.79
CA GLN A 167 -17.56 0.54 7.14
C GLN A 167 -19.02 0.59 7.64
N SER A 168 -19.96 0.90 6.73
CA SER A 168 -21.39 1.00 6.99
C SER A 168 -22.01 -0.32 7.47
N GLN A 169 -21.45 -1.45 7.04
CA GLN A 169 -21.95 -2.80 7.34
C GLN A 169 -21.53 -3.30 8.73
N VAL A 170 -20.55 -2.64 9.35
CA VAL A 170 -19.95 -3.03 10.64
C VAL A 170 -19.92 -1.89 11.66
N GLY A 171 -20.58 -0.77 11.36
CA GLY A 171 -20.69 0.38 12.28
C GLY A 171 -19.35 1.07 12.54
N ARG A 172 -18.49 1.15 11.52
CA ARG A 172 -17.14 1.74 11.58
C ARG A 172 -17.06 3.02 10.75
N LYS A 173 -15.90 3.68 10.80
CA LYS A 173 -15.51 4.81 9.93
C LYS A 173 -14.51 4.43 8.84
N ASN A 174 -13.92 3.24 8.94
CA ASN A 174 -12.96 2.69 7.98
C ASN A 174 -13.34 1.26 7.64
N ASP A 175 -13.18 0.93 6.36
CA ASP A 175 -13.37 -0.42 5.84
C ASP A 175 -12.39 -1.43 6.43
N ILE A 176 -12.80 -2.70 6.46
CA ILE A 176 -11.92 -3.82 6.77
C ILE A 176 -11.60 -4.55 5.46
N TYR A 177 -10.31 -4.75 5.22
CA TYR A 177 -9.80 -5.46 4.04
C TYR A 177 -9.32 -6.86 4.43
N ILE A 178 -9.63 -7.85 3.59
CA ILE A 178 -9.11 -9.21 3.71
C ILE A 178 -8.47 -9.58 2.38
N ALA A 179 -7.15 -9.72 2.37
CA ALA A 179 -6.40 -10.24 1.22
C ALA A 179 -6.02 -11.69 1.49
N VAL A 180 -6.36 -12.60 0.57
CA VAL A 180 -6.03 -14.02 0.69
C VAL A 180 -5.19 -14.46 -0.49
N VAL A 181 -4.10 -15.15 -0.17
CA VAL A 181 -3.19 -15.75 -1.15
C VAL A 181 -2.83 -17.17 -0.71
N GLY A 182 -2.96 -18.12 -1.62
CA GLY A 182 -2.61 -19.52 -1.41
C GLY A 182 -1.38 -19.97 -2.18
N SER A 183 -1.15 -21.28 -2.23
CA SER A 183 0.00 -21.89 -2.88
C SER A 183 0.12 -21.60 -4.38
N ALA A 184 -0.98 -21.23 -5.05
CA ALA A 184 -0.97 -20.83 -6.46
C ALA A 184 -0.04 -19.62 -6.73
N HIS A 185 0.26 -18.82 -5.71
CA HIS A 185 1.17 -17.67 -5.79
C HIS A 185 2.58 -17.99 -5.26
N ASN A 186 2.89 -19.26 -4.94
CA ASN A 186 4.16 -19.68 -4.35
C ASN A 186 4.53 -18.97 -3.03
N VAL A 187 3.54 -18.49 -2.28
CA VAL A 187 3.75 -17.80 -0.98
C VAL A 187 3.59 -18.72 0.23
N CYS A 188 3.00 -19.91 0.03
CA CYS A 188 2.85 -20.92 1.07
C CYS A 188 2.77 -22.34 0.46
N PRO A 189 2.99 -23.41 1.25
CA PRO A 189 2.84 -24.78 0.78
C PRO A 189 1.42 -25.13 0.32
N LYS A 190 1.29 -26.18 -0.51
CA LYS A 190 -0.01 -26.67 -1.00
C LYS A 190 -0.95 -27.03 0.16
N GLY A 191 -2.21 -26.63 0.06
CA GLY A 191 -3.23 -26.85 1.10
C GLY A 191 -3.21 -25.82 2.23
N TYR A 192 -2.34 -24.81 2.14
CA TYR A 192 -2.31 -23.67 3.05
C TYR A 192 -2.76 -22.40 2.32
N TYR A 193 -3.30 -21.47 3.10
CA TYR A 193 -3.70 -20.13 2.66
C TYR A 193 -3.22 -19.12 3.70
N ILE A 194 -2.80 -17.95 3.22
CA ILE A 194 -2.44 -16.81 4.05
C ILE A 194 -3.57 -15.79 3.88
N ALA A 195 -4.31 -15.52 4.95
CA ALA A 195 -5.29 -14.44 5.01
C ALA A 195 -4.74 -13.28 5.83
N ILE A 196 -4.76 -12.09 5.26
CA ILE A 196 -4.32 -10.85 5.91
C ILE A 196 -5.56 -10.00 6.12
N VAL A 197 -5.90 -9.72 7.38
CA VAL A 197 -7.01 -8.83 7.74
C VAL A 197 -6.43 -7.52 8.25
N SER A 198 -6.88 -6.39 7.68
CA SER A 198 -6.38 -5.06 8.03
C SER A 198 -7.48 -3.98 8.05
N THR A 199 -7.29 -2.99 8.92
CA THR A 199 -8.12 -1.78 9.04
C THR A 199 -7.32 -0.66 9.72
N ILE A 200 -7.85 0.56 9.70
CA ILE A 200 -7.36 1.68 10.52
C ILE A 200 -8.01 1.61 11.90
N ALA A 201 -7.21 1.76 12.95
CA ALA A 201 -7.69 1.78 14.33
C ALA A 201 -8.60 2.99 14.59
N GLU A 202 -9.73 2.74 15.24
CA GLU A 202 -10.68 3.76 15.67
C GLU A 202 -10.78 3.87 17.19
N ASN A 203 -10.28 2.88 17.94
CA ASN A 203 -10.24 2.85 19.39
C ASN A 203 -8.82 2.59 19.94
N ASP A 204 -8.59 3.06 21.18
CA ASP A 204 -7.29 2.97 21.86
C ASP A 204 -7.19 1.78 22.84
N ALA A 205 -8.31 1.09 23.13
CA ALA A 205 -8.41 0.15 24.24
C ALA A 205 -8.08 -1.30 23.85
N ASN A 206 -8.61 -1.78 22.72
CA ASN A 206 -8.24 -3.08 22.16
C ASN A 206 -8.39 -3.07 20.62
N PRO A 207 -7.40 -2.52 19.91
CA PRO A 207 -7.50 -2.30 18.47
C PRO A 207 -7.74 -3.61 17.69
N HIS A 208 -7.30 -4.76 18.20
CA HIS A 208 -7.45 -6.03 17.48
C HIS A 208 -8.88 -6.59 17.47
N GLU A 209 -9.74 -6.20 18.42
CA GLU A 209 -11.16 -6.54 18.36
C GLU A 209 -11.84 -5.92 17.13
N GLU A 210 -11.30 -4.84 16.58
CA GLU A 210 -11.79 -4.21 15.37
C GLU A 210 -11.66 -5.11 14.13
N LEU A 211 -10.79 -6.12 14.17
CA LEU A 211 -10.65 -7.11 13.08
C LEU A 211 -11.69 -8.22 13.15
N ALA A 212 -12.45 -8.35 14.25
CA ALA A 212 -13.37 -9.47 14.46
C ALA A 212 -14.35 -9.69 13.28
N PRO A 213 -14.99 -8.65 12.70
CA PRO A 213 -15.88 -8.85 11.55
C PRO A 213 -15.17 -9.45 10.32
N GLY A 214 -13.87 -9.20 10.17
CA GLY A 214 -13.06 -9.81 9.12
C GLY A 214 -12.63 -11.24 9.46
N VAL A 215 -12.28 -11.50 10.72
CA VAL A 215 -11.94 -12.84 11.22
C VAL A 215 -13.12 -13.80 11.08
N ASP A 216 -14.34 -13.33 11.34
CA ASP A 216 -15.57 -14.11 11.18
C ASP A 216 -15.79 -14.60 9.74
N ARG A 217 -15.19 -13.93 8.75
CA ARG A 217 -15.24 -14.36 7.34
C ARG A 217 -14.26 -15.48 7.03
N LEU A 218 -13.25 -15.71 7.88
CA LEU A 218 -12.22 -16.71 7.62
C LEU A 218 -12.73 -18.15 7.74
N GLY A 219 -13.88 -18.36 8.39
CA GLY A 219 -14.49 -19.69 8.53
C GLY A 219 -14.02 -20.41 9.79
N SER A 220 -13.29 -21.52 9.62
CA SER A 220 -12.82 -22.29 10.76
C SER A 220 -11.62 -21.62 11.46
N LYS A 221 -11.29 -22.09 12.66
CA LYS A 221 -10.19 -21.53 13.45
C LYS A 221 -8.87 -21.57 12.65
N PRO A 222 -8.14 -20.44 12.53
CA PRO A 222 -6.82 -20.41 11.93
C PRO A 222 -5.86 -21.40 12.59
N LEU A 223 -4.98 -22.00 11.80
CA LEU A 223 -3.90 -22.84 12.29
C LEU A 223 -2.93 -22.05 13.16
N GLU A 224 -2.57 -20.85 12.71
CA GLU A 224 -1.65 -19.95 13.38
C GLU A 224 -2.10 -18.50 13.14
N THR A 225 -1.79 -17.62 14.09
CA THR A 225 -2.15 -16.20 14.01
C THR A 225 -0.96 -15.35 14.42
N PHE A 226 -0.54 -14.46 13.52
CA PHE A 226 0.47 -13.45 13.79
C PHE A 226 -0.18 -12.09 13.92
N GLN A 227 -0.13 -11.55 15.11
CA GLN A 227 -0.76 -10.29 15.47
C GLN A 227 0.27 -9.42 16.19
N GLY A 228 0.75 -8.39 15.50
CA GLY A 228 1.67 -7.40 16.07
C GLY A 228 0.93 -6.20 16.64
N SER A 229 1.64 -5.34 17.36
CA SER A 229 1.09 -4.06 17.84
C SER A 229 0.57 -3.18 16.68
N PRO A 230 -0.40 -2.28 16.94
CA PRO A 230 -0.82 -1.29 15.95
C PRO A 230 0.38 -0.52 15.39
N ILE A 231 0.41 -0.38 14.06
CA ILE A 231 1.53 0.19 13.33
C ILE A 231 1.21 1.68 13.08
N PRO A 232 2.00 2.62 13.61
CA PRO A 232 1.77 4.04 13.32
C PRO A 232 1.99 4.32 11.83
N LEU A 233 1.04 5.04 11.23
CA LEU A 233 1.13 5.55 9.87
C LEU A 233 1.68 6.97 9.91
N TYR A 234 2.69 7.24 9.09
CA TYR A 234 3.36 8.52 9.04
C TYR A 234 3.18 9.20 7.69
N GLU A 235 3.17 10.53 7.73
CA GLU A 235 3.33 11.37 6.56
C GLU A 235 4.33 12.50 6.83
N PRO A 236 5.03 13.01 5.79
CA PRO A 236 5.92 14.14 5.93
C PRO A 236 5.19 15.41 6.40
N VAL A 237 5.84 16.19 7.26
CA VAL A 237 5.30 17.51 7.68
C VAL A 237 5.51 18.62 6.65
N GLU A 238 6.52 18.46 5.77
CA GLU A 238 6.87 19.40 4.70
C GLU A 238 7.11 18.69 3.36
N SER A 239 7.19 19.46 2.27
CA SER A 239 7.41 18.92 0.91
C SER A 239 8.84 18.39 0.68
N GLY A 240 9.82 18.79 1.50
CA GLY A 240 11.24 18.49 1.28
C GLY A 240 11.98 19.51 0.41
N GLU A 241 11.30 20.53 -0.12
CA GLU A 241 11.93 21.58 -0.94
C GLU A 241 12.86 22.49 -0.14
N ASN A 242 12.57 22.66 1.16
CA ASN A 242 13.33 23.53 2.06
C ASN A 242 14.68 22.93 2.47
N ASP A 243 14.74 21.60 2.63
CA ASP A 243 15.86 20.87 3.25
C ASP A 243 16.46 19.77 2.35
N ASN A 244 15.90 19.55 1.15
CA ASN A 244 16.21 18.50 0.20
C ASN A 244 15.96 17.06 0.71
N VAL A 245 15.06 16.89 1.69
CA VAL A 245 14.67 15.58 2.24
C VAL A 245 13.23 15.24 1.84
N PHE A 246 13.08 14.28 0.95
CA PHE A 246 11.79 13.89 0.38
C PHE A 246 11.35 12.56 1.00
N ILE A 247 10.45 12.66 1.98
CA ILE A 247 9.99 11.50 2.75
C ILE A 247 8.71 10.92 2.13
N SER A 248 8.63 9.60 2.04
CA SER A 248 7.41 8.89 1.62
C SER A 248 6.40 8.76 2.75
N LYS A 249 5.15 8.46 2.41
CA LYS A 249 4.13 8.07 3.39
C LYS A 249 4.30 6.61 3.79
N SER A 250 3.78 6.24 4.95
CA SER A 250 3.59 4.83 5.31
C SER A 250 2.54 4.18 4.41
N TYR A 251 2.67 2.86 4.17
CA TYR A 251 1.63 2.07 3.52
C TYR A 251 0.35 2.07 4.36
N ASP A 252 -0.78 2.42 3.76
CA ASP A 252 -2.07 2.46 4.44
C ASP A 252 -2.72 1.06 4.57
N ALA A 253 -3.98 1.02 5.01
CA ALA A 253 -4.71 -0.23 5.22
C ALA A 253 -5.25 -0.89 3.95
N THR A 254 -5.19 -0.20 2.79
CA THR A 254 -5.78 -0.70 1.55
C THR A 254 -5.03 -1.93 1.04
N SER A 255 -5.75 -2.83 0.36
CA SER A 255 -5.21 -4.08 -0.17
C SER A 255 -4.72 -3.97 -1.62
N HIS A 256 -4.51 -2.74 -2.11
CA HIS A 256 -4.03 -2.44 -3.46
C HIS A 256 -3.03 -1.26 -3.45
N PHE A 257 -2.39 -0.97 -4.58
CA PHE A 257 -1.29 0.00 -4.62
C PHE A 257 -1.64 1.41 -5.08
N GLU A 258 -2.90 1.76 -5.35
CA GLU A 258 -3.26 3.08 -5.91
C GLU A 258 -2.67 4.24 -5.09
N THR A 259 -2.91 4.27 -3.77
CA THR A 259 -2.41 5.33 -2.87
C THR A 259 -0.88 5.36 -2.78
N THR A 260 -0.24 4.19 -2.89
CA THR A 260 1.22 4.08 -2.99
C THR A 260 1.73 4.70 -4.29
N THR A 261 1.07 4.44 -5.43
CA THR A 261 1.47 5.03 -6.71
C THR A 261 1.24 6.53 -6.76
N ASP A 262 0.23 7.03 -6.06
CA ASP A 262 -0.01 8.47 -5.91
C ASP A 262 1.10 9.13 -5.10
N ASP A 263 1.55 8.49 -4.01
CA ASP A 263 2.70 8.98 -3.23
C ASP A 263 4.00 8.98 -4.06
N ILE A 264 4.22 7.95 -4.89
CA ILE A 264 5.37 7.91 -5.81
C ILE A 264 5.33 9.07 -6.81
N LYS A 265 4.16 9.34 -7.43
CA LYS A 265 4.00 10.47 -8.37
C LYS A 265 4.23 11.81 -7.68
N ASP A 266 3.72 11.96 -6.46
CA ASP A 266 3.90 13.16 -5.65
C ASP A 266 5.37 13.39 -5.27
N ILE A 267 6.06 12.37 -4.76
CA ILE A 267 7.50 12.44 -4.45
C ILE A 267 8.28 12.81 -5.71
N TYR A 268 8.01 12.17 -6.86
CA TYR A 268 8.68 12.49 -8.11
C TYR A 268 8.46 13.95 -8.51
N GLN A 269 7.23 14.46 -8.41
CA GLN A 269 6.90 15.85 -8.69
C GLN A 269 7.65 16.82 -7.76
N ARG A 270 7.73 16.53 -6.46
CA ARG A 270 8.48 17.35 -5.48
C ARG A 270 9.98 17.34 -5.74
N VAL A 271 10.54 16.19 -6.11
CA VAL A 271 11.98 16.02 -6.36
C VAL A 271 12.39 16.66 -7.70
N GLU A 272 11.62 16.43 -8.77
CA GLU A 272 11.99 16.80 -10.14
C GLU A 272 11.32 18.08 -10.64
N GLY A 273 10.32 18.60 -9.92
CA GLY A 273 9.56 19.80 -10.31
C GLY A 273 8.64 19.59 -11.53
N LYS A 274 8.43 18.33 -11.96
CA LYS A 274 7.62 17.98 -13.14
C LYS A 274 6.91 16.63 -12.94
N PRO A 275 5.79 16.39 -13.64
CA PRO A 275 5.04 15.15 -13.47
C PRO A 275 5.84 13.95 -13.99
N LEU A 276 5.64 12.80 -13.35
CA LEU A 276 6.20 11.53 -13.83
C LEU A 276 5.52 11.14 -15.15
N VAL A 277 6.30 11.06 -16.22
CA VAL A 277 5.84 10.58 -17.52
C VAL A 277 6.50 9.23 -17.78
N VAL A 278 5.69 8.16 -17.83
CA VAL A 278 6.16 6.81 -18.16
C VAL A 278 6.19 6.69 -19.68
N ALA A 279 7.39 6.58 -20.26
CA ALA A 279 7.62 6.44 -21.69
C ALA A 279 8.64 5.33 -21.99
N GLY A 280 8.66 4.84 -23.23
CA GLY A 280 9.66 3.86 -23.68
C GLY A 280 9.46 2.44 -23.13
N LEU A 281 8.24 2.11 -22.64
CA LEU A 281 7.87 0.73 -22.40
C LEU A 281 7.93 -0.03 -23.72
N ARG A 282 8.53 -1.25 -23.72
CA ARG A 282 8.56 -2.08 -24.93
C ARG A 282 7.14 -2.30 -25.43
N GLU A 283 6.86 -1.87 -26.66
CA GLU A 283 5.57 -2.12 -27.32
C GLU A 283 5.29 -3.63 -27.31
N GLY A 284 4.06 -4.01 -26.95
CA GLY A 284 3.60 -5.40 -26.95
C GLY A 284 3.55 -6.14 -25.61
N THR A 285 3.89 -5.52 -24.46
CA THR A 285 3.69 -6.14 -23.13
C THR A 285 2.61 -5.47 -22.26
N PHE A 286 2.18 -4.26 -22.61
CA PHE A 286 1.19 -3.49 -21.87
C PHE A 286 0.24 -2.75 -22.82
N ASN A 287 -0.49 -3.46 -23.67
CA ASN A 287 -1.51 -2.80 -24.49
C ASN A 287 -2.69 -2.38 -23.59
N VAL A 288 -2.79 -1.07 -23.36
CA VAL A 288 -4.02 -0.36 -22.97
C VAL A 288 -4.45 0.45 -24.18
N GLU A 289 -4.82 -0.23 -25.25
CA GLU A 289 -5.65 0.35 -26.31
C GLU A 289 -6.63 -0.73 -26.77
N GLN A 290 -7.85 -0.63 -26.26
CA GLN A 290 -9.12 -0.83 -26.98
C GLN A 290 -10.28 -0.37 -26.10
#